data_AF-A0A9P7V048-F1
#
_entry.id   AF-A0A9P7V048-F1
#
_cell.length_a   1.000
_cell.length_b   1.000
_cell.length_c   1.000
_cell.angle_alpha   90.00
_cell.angle_beta   90.00
_cell.angle_gamma   90.00
#
_symmetry.space_group_name_H-M   'P 1'
#
loop_
_entity.id
_entity.type
_entity.pdbx_description
1 polymer ?
#
loop_
_entity_poly.entity_id
_entity_poly.type
_entity_poly.pdbx_seq_one_letter_code
_entity_poly.pdbx_strand_id
1 'polypeptide(L)'
;MRWHSLDVGSLHYPLPGGKNPVVEAHIIAIDSPDHVVSLSRSTEFSVDSVLFEVAWTTSDMLLVKEMSRDAVRGQVLMFNWTQLVPSRPQLEGEVVRQVDLKPGWIECEQTIFPLPSTVLGLSAYLDIVEDREGYKHIAVFESSRSSEPYFITQGKWEVTGKLLGVNEERKTVYFQAPYPTSIQRSILSANIIEKQNIIEKHVSVTPIAEDGYYRADFSPSSDYHLLSYEGPGIPWQKIMTADGGENSRDRKFSFDVSQFSHPRFLVHTGRQ
;
A
#
# COMPACT_ATOMS: atom_id res chain seq x y z
N MET A 1 -24.33 49.17 7.75
CA MET A 1 -23.68 47.95 7.22
C MET A 1 -22.62 47.51 8.23
N ARG A 2 -22.87 46.42 8.97
CA ARG A 2 -21.84 45.77 9.80
C ARG A 2 -21.19 44.70 8.94
N TRP A 3 -19.91 44.86 8.64
CA TRP A 3 -19.09 43.79 8.10
C TRP A 3 -18.94 42.74 9.21
N HIS A 4 -19.41 41.52 8.97
CA HIS A 4 -19.08 40.40 9.84
C HIS A 4 -17.60 40.10 9.65
N SER A 5 -16.84 40.06 10.75
CA SER A 5 -15.50 39.51 10.76
C SER A 5 -15.58 38.05 10.31
N LEU A 6 -14.80 37.66 9.31
CA LEU A 6 -14.63 36.26 8.96
C LEU A 6 -13.98 35.56 10.17
N ASP A 7 -14.67 34.56 10.70
CA ASP A 7 -14.15 33.73 11.79
C ASP A 7 -13.04 32.84 11.21
N VAL A 8 -11.78 33.15 11.53
CA VAL A 8 -10.65 32.34 11.07
C VAL A 8 -10.59 31.12 11.97
N GLY A 9 -11.02 29.96 11.45
CA GLY A 9 -11.00 28.70 12.19
C GLY A 9 -9.59 28.37 12.70
N SER A 10 -9.49 27.88 13.94
CA SER A 10 -8.23 27.43 14.53
C SER A 10 -7.85 26.03 14.04
N LEU A 11 -6.64 25.87 13.50
CA LEU A 11 -6.06 24.57 13.11
C LEU A 11 -4.87 24.25 14.02
N HIS A 12 -4.88 23.06 14.64
CA HIS A 12 -3.69 22.54 15.33
C HIS A 12 -2.68 22.04 14.29
N TYR A 13 -1.66 22.84 14.04
CA TYR A 13 -0.62 22.57 13.06
C TYR A 13 0.76 22.55 13.73
N PRO A 14 1.38 21.38 13.97
CA PRO A 14 2.70 21.30 14.57
C PRO A 14 3.76 21.77 13.57
N LEU A 15 4.34 22.95 13.83
CA LEU A 15 5.49 23.46 13.07
C LEU A 15 6.73 22.56 13.27
N PRO A 16 7.72 22.61 12.36
CA PRO A 16 9.01 21.95 12.58
C PRO A 16 9.60 22.31 13.95
N GLY A 17 9.96 21.29 14.74
CA GLY A 17 10.43 21.44 16.13
C GLY A 17 9.33 21.65 17.19
N GLY A 18 8.07 21.85 16.79
CA GLY A 18 6.91 21.92 17.67
C GLY A 18 6.54 20.57 18.28
N LYS A 19 5.61 20.51 19.22
CA LYS A 19 5.17 19.23 19.81
C LYS A 19 4.27 18.48 18.83
N ASN A 20 4.58 17.21 18.59
CA ASN A 20 3.69 16.32 17.83
C ASN A 20 2.45 15.97 18.68
N PRO A 21 1.33 15.61 18.03
CA PRO A 21 0.22 15.01 18.76
C PRO A 21 0.67 13.70 19.42
N VAL A 22 0.21 13.49 20.65
CA VAL A 22 0.36 12.20 21.35
C VAL A 22 -0.80 11.31 20.88
N VAL A 23 -0.47 10.09 20.43
CA VAL A 23 -1.44 9.18 19.83
C VAL A 23 -1.59 7.91 20.64
N GLU A 24 -2.82 7.41 20.69
CA GLU A 24 -3.18 6.12 21.26
C GLU A 24 -4.00 5.34 20.23
N ALA A 25 -3.84 4.02 20.22
CA ALA A 25 -4.62 3.13 19.36
C ALA A 25 -5.61 2.33 20.22
N HIS A 26 -6.85 2.26 19.75
CA HIS A 26 -7.95 1.59 20.43
C HIS A 26 -8.72 0.73 19.43
N ILE A 27 -9.26 -0.40 19.88
CA ILE A 27 -10.14 -1.28 19.10
C ILE A 27 -11.51 -1.29 19.76
N ILE A 28 -12.55 -1.19 18.94
CA ILE A 28 -13.94 -1.24 19.37
C ILE A 28 -14.66 -2.29 18.54
N ALA A 29 -15.36 -3.21 19.21
CA ALA A 29 -16.23 -4.16 18.55
C ALA A 29 -17.53 -3.45 18.11
N ILE A 30 -17.91 -3.59 16.84
CA ILE A 30 -19.06 -2.87 16.26
C ILE A 30 -20.38 -3.26 16.94
N ASP A 31 -20.50 -4.52 17.38
CA ASP A 31 -21.65 -5.05 18.10
C ASP A 31 -21.68 -4.67 19.59
N SER A 32 -20.55 -4.19 20.12
CA SER A 32 -20.37 -3.84 21.54
C SER A 32 -19.56 -2.54 21.67
N PRO A 33 -20.07 -1.39 21.22
CA PRO A 33 -19.32 -0.14 21.12
C PRO A 33 -18.83 0.41 22.47
N ASP A 34 -19.45 0.01 23.58
CA ASP A 34 -19.04 0.37 24.93
C ASP A 34 -17.78 -0.39 25.40
N HIS A 35 -17.36 -1.42 24.67
CA HIS A 35 -16.17 -2.21 24.98
C HIS A 35 -14.99 -1.73 24.13
N VAL A 36 -14.28 -0.75 24.67
CA VAL A 36 -13.06 -0.19 24.06
C VAL A 36 -11.85 -0.91 24.62
N VAL A 37 -11.01 -1.47 23.75
CA VAL A 37 -9.74 -2.11 24.12
C VAL A 37 -8.58 -1.22 23.72
N SER A 38 -7.78 -0.79 24.69
CA SER A 38 -6.59 0.03 24.43
C SER A 38 -5.40 -0.84 24.01
N LEU A 39 -4.70 -0.43 22.95
CA LEU A 39 -3.47 -1.07 22.50
C LEU A 39 -2.27 -0.44 23.20
N SER A 40 -1.54 -1.26 23.93
CA SER A 40 -0.38 -0.84 24.73
C SER A 40 0.90 -1.50 24.25
N ARG A 41 2.03 -0.90 24.61
CA ARG A 41 3.37 -1.42 24.29
C ARG A 41 3.95 -2.05 25.55
N SER A 42 4.66 -3.16 25.40
CA SER A 42 5.42 -3.76 26.50
C SER A 42 6.59 -2.89 26.95
N THR A 43 7.20 -2.17 26.00
CA THR A 43 8.33 -1.27 26.23
C THR A 43 8.10 0.04 25.50
N GLU A 44 8.45 1.16 26.15
CA GLU A 44 8.40 2.48 25.53
C GLU A 44 9.46 2.59 24.41
N PHE A 45 9.01 2.89 23.20
CA PHE A 45 9.87 2.99 22.03
C PHE A 45 10.47 4.39 21.84
N SER A 46 9.60 5.41 21.92
CA SER A 46 9.93 6.83 21.83
C SER A 46 8.74 7.66 22.30
N VAL A 47 9.02 8.74 23.05
CA VAL A 47 7.98 9.65 23.57
C VAL A 47 7.18 10.32 22.45
N ASP A 48 7.84 10.63 21.32
CA ASP A 48 7.24 11.27 20.15
C ASP A 48 7.11 10.29 18.96
N SER A 49 6.76 9.03 19.20
CA SER A 49 6.60 8.07 18.10
C SER A 49 5.39 8.40 17.21
N VAL A 50 5.52 8.09 15.93
CA VAL A 50 4.45 8.24 14.93
C VAL A 50 3.95 6.85 14.57
N LEU A 51 2.67 6.58 14.82
CA LEU A 51 1.96 5.43 14.27
C LEU A 51 1.61 5.75 12.82
N PHE A 52 2.08 4.95 11.87
CA PHE A 52 1.90 5.26 10.45
C PHE A 52 1.24 4.15 9.64
N GLU A 53 1.07 2.94 10.20
CA GLU A 53 0.33 1.84 9.58
C GLU A 53 -0.36 0.97 10.62
N VAL A 54 -1.61 0.59 10.35
CA VAL A 54 -2.44 -0.30 11.17
C VAL A 54 -3.12 -1.28 10.22
N ALA A 55 -2.78 -2.56 10.29
CA ALA A 55 -3.24 -3.56 9.34
C ALA A 55 -3.53 -4.90 10.01
N TRP A 56 -4.71 -5.44 9.76
CA TRP A 56 -5.07 -6.81 10.16
C TRP A 56 -4.45 -7.80 9.19
N THR A 57 -3.78 -8.82 9.72
CA THR A 57 -3.28 -9.96 8.92
C THR A 57 -4.25 -11.13 8.96
N THR A 58 -5.03 -11.25 10.03
CA THR A 58 -6.17 -12.16 10.19
C THR A 58 -7.25 -11.48 11.03
N SER A 59 -8.35 -12.17 11.35
CA SER A 59 -9.34 -11.70 12.32
C SER A 59 -8.80 -11.52 13.74
N ASP A 60 -7.70 -12.19 14.07
CA ASP A 60 -7.14 -12.23 15.43
C ASP A 60 -5.76 -11.56 15.53
N MET A 61 -5.15 -11.20 14.41
CA MET A 61 -3.78 -10.68 14.38
C MET A 61 -3.77 -9.29 13.75
N LEU A 62 -3.34 -8.31 14.54
CA LEU A 62 -3.20 -6.92 14.12
C LEU A 62 -1.72 -6.52 14.17
N LEU A 63 -1.25 -5.87 13.11
CA LEU A 63 0.05 -5.24 13.05
C LEU A 63 -0.10 -3.72 13.13
N VAL A 64 0.77 -3.09 13.91
CA VAL A 64 0.91 -1.63 13.99
C VAL A 64 2.37 -1.28 13.73
N LYS A 65 2.65 -0.47 12.70
CA LYS A 65 3.97 0.08 12.48
C LYS A 65 4.08 1.45 13.11
N GLU A 66 5.21 1.67 13.77
CA GLU A 66 5.57 2.97 14.33
C GLU A 66 7.02 3.32 14.08
N MET A 67 7.31 4.62 14.09
CA MET A 67 8.66 5.13 13.91
C MET A 67 8.98 6.25 14.89
N SER A 68 10.27 6.48 15.13
CA SER A 68 10.75 7.63 15.88
C SER A 68 10.47 8.92 15.10
N ARG A 69 10.48 10.04 15.81
CA ARG A 69 10.19 11.37 15.25
C ARG A 69 11.10 11.79 14.09
N ASP A 70 12.35 11.36 14.12
CA ASP A 70 13.35 11.57 13.08
C ASP A 70 13.27 10.53 11.94
N ALA A 71 12.32 9.60 12.01
CA ALA A 71 12.06 8.54 11.05
C ALA A 71 13.25 7.60 10.79
N VAL A 72 14.22 7.48 11.70
CA VAL A 72 15.39 6.59 11.51
C VAL A 72 15.26 5.26 12.24
N ARG A 73 14.44 5.20 13.29
CA ARG A 73 14.11 3.95 14.00
C ARG A 73 12.66 3.61 13.76
N GLY A 74 12.38 2.35 13.49
CA GLY A 74 11.02 1.84 13.33
C GLY A 74 10.84 0.51 14.05
N GLN A 75 9.59 0.20 14.38
CA GLN A 75 9.23 -1.12 14.87
C GLN A 75 7.85 -1.54 14.39
N VAL A 76 7.63 -2.84 14.34
CA VAL A 76 6.31 -3.42 14.09
C VAL A 76 5.86 -4.16 15.33
N LEU A 77 4.72 -3.74 15.85
CA LEU A 77 4.01 -4.35 16.98
C LEU A 77 2.97 -5.32 16.44
N MET A 78 2.94 -6.52 17.01
CA MET A 78 1.92 -7.52 16.76
C MET A 78 1.01 -7.64 17.99
N PHE A 79 -0.29 -7.53 17.76
CA PHE A 79 -1.32 -7.73 18.76
C PHE A 79 -2.12 -9.00 18.42
N ASN A 80 -2.21 -9.92 19.37
CA ASN A 80 -2.95 -11.17 19.21
C ASN A 80 -4.24 -11.11 20.03
N TRP A 81 -5.37 -10.98 19.36
CA TRP A 81 -6.69 -10.83 19.96
C TRP A 81 -7.10 -12.02 20.82
N THR A 82 -6.60 -13.23 20.53
CA THR A 82 -6.86 -14.41 21.36
C THR A 82 -6.31 -14.29 22.79
N GLN A 83 -5.39 -13.35 23.03
CA GLN A 83 -4.83 -13.06 24.35
C GLN A 83 -5.62 -12.00 25.12
N LEU A 84 -6.68 -11.42 24.53
CA LEU A 84 -7.52 -10.46 25.24
C LEU A 84 -8.24 -11.14 26.40
N VAL A 85 -8.04 -10.60 27.60
CA VAL A 85 -8.74 -11.04 28.80
C VAL A 85 -9.95 -10.13 29.00
N PRO A 86 -11.19 -10.65 29.08
CA PRO A 86 -12.40 -9.82 29.18
C PRO A 86 -12.42 -8.85 30.36
N SER A 87 -11.72 -9.16 31.46
CA SER A 87 -11.62 -8.30 32.64
C SER A 87 -10.59 -7.17 32.52
N ARG A 88 -9.76 -7.18 31.47
CA ARG A 88 -8.73 -6.17 31.21
C ARG A 88 -8.89 -5.62 29.78
N PRO A 89 -9.48 -4.44 29.60
CA PRO A 89 -9.70 -3.81 28.29
C PRO A 89 -8.41 -3.20 27.72
N GLN A 90 -7.31 -3.94 27.80
CA GLN A 90 -6.00 -3.55 27.32
C GLN A 90 -5.31 -4.78 26.73
N LEU A 91 -4.79 -4.62 25.51
CA LEU A 91 -3.99 -5.64 24.84
C LEU A 91 -2.57 -5.11 24.69
N GLU A 92 -1.60 -5.94 25.05
CA GLU A 92 -0.18 -5.61 24.99
C GLU A 92 0.41 -6.15 23.69
N GLY A 93 1.13 -5.30 22.96
CA GLY A 93 1.75 -5.64 21.69
C GLY A 93 3.15 -6.23 21.87
N GLU A 94 3.44 -7.28 21.11
CA GLU A 94 4.78 -7.86 20.98
C GLU A 94 5.56 -7.15 19.86
N VAL A 95 6.79 -6.71 20.13
CA VAL A 95 7.67 -6.20 19.07
C VAL A 95 8.19 -7.38 18.26
N VAL A 96 7.76 -7.49 17.01
CA VAL A 96 8.14 -8.61 16.12
C VAL A 96 9.23 -8.23 15.12
N ARG A 97 9.40 -6.93 14.86
CA ARG A 97 10.42 -6.38 13.94
C ARG A 97 10.89 -5.02 14.42
N GLN A 98 12.16 -4.72 14.16
CA GLN A 98 12.77 -3.41 14.38
C GLN A 98 13.67 -3.05 13.20
N VAL A 99 13.76 -1.77 12.89
CA VAL A 99 14.69 -1.22 11.91
C VAL A 99 15.40 -0.01 12.50
N ASP A 100 16.68 0.14 12.17
CA ASP A 100 17.51 1.29 12.54
C ASP A 100 18.33 1.68 11.30
N LEU A 101 17.92 2.77 10.64
CA LEU A 101 18.49 3.23 9.38
C LEU A 101 19.60 4.25 9.62
N LYS A 102 20.80 3.97 9.10
CA LYS A 102 21.97 4.85 9.19
C LYS A 102 22.85 4.69 7.92
N PRO A 103 22.79 5.61 6.93
CA PRO A 103 21.91 6.77 6.78
C PRO A 103 20.52 6.40 6.24
N GLY A 104 19.56 7.33 6.24
CA GLY A 104 18.26 7.16 5.59
C GLY A 104 17.09 7.67 6.44
N TRP A 105 15.88 7.46 5.95
CA TRP A 105 14.62 7.64 6.69
C TRP A 105 13.62 6.57 6.27
N ILE A 106 12.74 6.19 7.17
CA ILE A 106 11.64 5.26 6.93
C ILE A 106 10.56 6.01 6.18
N GLU A 107 10.16 5.48 5.04
CA GLU A 107 9.03 6.01 4.29
C GLU A 107 7.70 5.52 4.88
N CYS A 108 6.78 6.47 5.10
CA CYS A 108 5.48 6.19 5.69
C CYS A 108 4.48 5.75 4.62
N GLU A 109 4.32 4.44 4.47
CA GLU A 109 3.34 3.85 3.56
C GLU A 109 2.49 2.81 4.29
N GLN A 110 1.35 2.45 3.68
CA GLN A 110 0.46 1.41 4.20
C GLN A 110 0.46 0.25 3.20
N THR A 111 1.44 -0.64 3.35
CA THR A 111 1.87 -1.64 2.37
C THR A 111 1.62 -3.07 2.82
N ILE A 112 1.19 -3.30 4.07
CA ILE A 112 0.83 -4.63 4.57
C ILE A 112 -0.41 -5.12 3.82
N PHE A 113 -0.29 -6.30 3.21
CA PHE A 113 -1.38 -6.99 2.54
C PHE A 113 -1.56 -8.40 3.15
N PRO A 114 -2.68 -8.69 3.84
CA PRO A 114 -2.93 -10.01 4.43
C PRO A 114 -3.01 -11.09 3.35
N LEU A 115 -2.40 -12.25 3.61
CA LEU A 115 -2.59 -13.44 2.78
C LEU A 115 -3.53 -14.41 3.50
N PRO A 116 -4.59 -14.88 2.85
CA PRO A 116 -5.39 -15.95 3.43
C PRO A 116 -4.58 -17.23 3.55
N SER A 117 -4.99 -18.07 4.51
CA SER A 117 -4.28 -19.30 4.84
C SER A 117 -4.23 -20.33 3.71
N THR A 118 -5.12 -20.20 2.74
CA THR A 118 -5.14 -20.96 1.48
C THR A 118 -3.94 -20.64 0.59
N VAL A 119 -3.39 -19.43 0.67
CA VAL A 119 -2.18 -19.02 -0.05
C VAL A 119 -0.95 -19.44 0.74
N LEU A 120 -0.85 -19.03 2.01
CA LEU A 120 0.31 -19.31 2.87
C LEU A 120 -0.02 -19.17 4.36
N GLY A 121 0.44 -20.13 5.19
CA GLY A 121 0.49 -20.01 6.65
C GLY A 121 -0.85 -19.72 7.34
N LEU A 122 -0.85 -19.43 8.65
CA LEU A 122 -2.08 -19.05 9.39
C LEU A 122 -2.22 -17.54 9.58
N SER A 123 -1.21 -16.74 9.24
CA SER A 123 -1.22 -15.27 9.37
C SER A 123 -0.15 -14.61 8.49
N ALA A 124 0.12 -15.22 7.32
CA ALA A 124 1.11 -14.71 6.40
C ALA A 124 0.61 -13.39 5.77
N TYR A 125 1.55 -12.57 5.34
CA TYR A 125 1.23 -11.31 4.68
C TYR A 125 2.38 -10.89 3.76
N LEU A 126 2.06 -10.01 2.81
CA LEU A 126 3.04 -9.31 1.99
C LEU A 126 3.30 -7.93 2.57
N ASP A 127 4.53 -7.46 2.41
CA ASP A 127 4.90 -6.08 2.69
C ASP A 127 5.88 -5.59 1.63
N ILE A 128 6.03 -4.28 1.51
CA ILE A 128 7.07 -3.66 0.71
C ILE A 128 8.11 -3.11 1.68
N VAL A 129 9.30 -3.72 1.69
CA VAL A 129 10.39 -3.37 2.61
C VAL A 129 11.71 -3.28 1.84
N GLU A 130 12.67 -2.56 2.41
CA GLU A 130 14.01 -2.46 1.84
C GLU A 130 14.72 -3.82 1.89
N ASP A 131 15.30 -4.22 0.76
CA ASP A 131 16.19 -5.36 0.67
C ASP A 131 17.60 -5.01 1.19
N ARG A 132 18.54 -5.95 1.08
CA ARG A 132 19.92 -5.76 1.55
C ARG A 132 20.71 -4.72 0.74
N GLU A 133 20.24 -4.39 -0.47
CA GLU A 133 20.85 -3.37 -1.32
C GLU A 133 20.20 -1.99 -1.13
N GLY A 134 19.14 -1.91 -0.32
CA GLY A 134 18.43 -0.68 -0.01
C GLY A 134 17.30 -0.34 -0.98
N TYR A 135 16.87 -1.30 -1.82
CA TYR A 135 15.73 -1.11 -2.72
C TYR A 135 14.46 -1.69 -2.11
N LYS A 136 13.36 -0.96 -2.20
CA LYS A 136 12.03 -1.45 -1.78
C LYS A 136 11.51 -2.57 -2.68
N HIS A 137 11.33 -3.75 -2.09
CA HIS A 137 10.85 -4.96 -2.77
C HIS A 137 9.74 -5.64 -2.00
N ILE A 138 8.98 -6.48 -2.69
CA ILE A 138 7.90 -7.27 -2.09
C ILE A 138 8.54 -8.42 -1.32
N ALA A 139 8.23 -8.44 -0.03
CA ALA A 139 8.69 -9.45 0.91
C ALA A 139 7.49 -10.21 1.48
N VAL A 140 7.64 -11.52 1.64
CA VAL A 140 6.64 -12.40 2.23
C VAL A 140 7.07 -12.72 3.66
N PHE A 141 6.15 -12.48 4.59
CA PHE A 141 6.28 -12.91 5.98
C PHE A 141 5.38 -14.10 6.21
N GLU A 142 5.96 -15.25 6.59
CA GLU A 142 5.22 -16.51 6.72
C GLU A 142 4.22 -16.52 7.91
N SER A 143 4.37 -15.56 8.83
CA SER A 143 3.40 -15.28 9.90
C SER A 143 3.54 -13.83 10.39
N SER A 144 2.53 -13.34 11.12
CA SER A 144 2.57 -12.00 11.73
C SER A 144 3.74 -11.80 12.70
N ARG A 145 4.17 -12.90 13.34
CA ARG A 145 5.31 -12.96 14.26
C ARG A 145 6.66 -13.06 13.55
N SER A 146 6.69 -13.35 12.25
CA SER A 146 7.94 -13.57 11.52
C SER A 146 8.81 -12.31 11.54
N SER A 147 10.04 -12.42 12.04
CA SER A 147 11.01 -11.32 12.00
C SER A 147 11.72 -11.24 10.64
N GLU A 148 11.96 -12.39 10.02
CA GLU A 148 12.65 -12.51 8.74
C GLU A 148 11.63 -12.79 7.63
N PRO A 149 11.62 -11.99 6.55
CA PRO A 149 10.86 -12.31 5.34
C PRO A 149 11.73 -13.06 4.31
N TYR A 150 11.09 -13.51 3.24
CA TYR A 150 11.78 -13.81 1.98
C TYR A 150 11.26 -12.91 0.86
N PHE A 151 12.14 -12.48 -0.03
CA PHE A 151 11.78 -11.58 -1.13
C PHE A 151 11.30 -12.36 -2.35
N ILE A 152 10.27 -11.84 -3.01
CA ILE A 152 9.71 -12.35 -4.28
C ILE A 152 9.97 -11.40 -5.46
N THR A 153 10.50 -10.21 -5.17
CA THR A 153 11.08 -9.27 -6.15
C THR A 153 12.48 -8.86 -5.70
N GLN A 154 13.34 -8.51 -6.64
CA GLN A 154 14.69 -8.01 -6.39
C GLN A 154 15.16 -7.25 -7.64
N GLY A 155 16.24 -6.49 -7.50
CA GLY A 155 16.87 -5.76 -8.60
C GLY A 155 17.10 -4.30 -8.25
N LYS A 156 17.78 -3.58 -9.15
CA LYS A 156 18.13 -2.15 -8.97
C LYS A 156 16.99 -1.22 -9.38
N TRP A 157 15.83 -1.46 -8.80
CA TRP A 157 14.58 -0.73 -9.00
C TRP A 157 13.70 -0.96 -7.77
N GLU A 158 12.68 -0.12 -7.61
CA GLU A 158 11.80 -0.18 -6.42
C GLU A 158 10.35 -0.38 -6.81
N VAL A 159 9.66 -1.20 -6.04
CA VAL A 159 8.20 -1.28 -6.11
C VAL A 159 7.63 0.08 -5.76
N THR A 160 6.78 0.61 -6.63
CA THR A 160 6.21 1.95 -6.45
C THR A 160 4.86 1.87 -5.73
N GLY A 161 4.74 2.57 -4.60
CA GLY A 161 3.50 2.70 -3.85
C GLY A 161 3.08 1.40 -3.18
N LYS A 162 1.84 0.95 -3.43
CA LYS A 162 1.26 -0.23 -2.79
C LYS A 162 1.06 -1.37 -3.79
N LEU A 163 0.85 -2.58 -3.27
CA LEU A 163 0.39 -3.69 -4.08
C LEU A 163 -0.95 -3.36 -4.74
N LEU A 164 -1.07 -3.68 -6.03
CA LEU A 164 -2.25 -3.36 -6.82
C LEU A 164 -3.34 -4.43 -6.68
N GLY A 165 -2.95 -5.67 -6.42
CA GLY A 165 -3.86 -6.78 -6.22
C GLY A 165 -3.12 -8.10 -5.98
N VAL A 166 -3.82 -9.05 -5.37
CA VAL A 166 -3.37 -10.42 -5.19
C VAL A 166 -4.44 -11.35 -5.74
N ASN A 167 -4.04 -12.28 -6.60
CA ASN A 167 -4.86 -13.40 -7.03
C ASN A 167 -4.48 -14.63 -6.22
N GLU A 168 -5.36 -15.05 -5.31
CA GLU A 168 -5.10 -16.14 -4.36
C GLU A 168 -4.99 -17.51 -5.04
N GLU A 169 -5.85 -17.76 -6.04
CA GLU A 169 -5.88 -19.04 -6.77
C GLU A 169 -4.57 -19.26 -7.56
N ARG A 170 -4.11 -18.22 -8.27
CA ARG A 170 -2.86 -18.24 -9.05
C ARG A 170 -1.64 -17.86 -8.22
N LYS A 171 -1.81 -17.52 -6.95
CA LYS A 171 -0.74 -17.13 -6.01
C LYS A 171 0.15 -16.02 -6.59
N THR A 172 -0.49 -15.03 -7.23
CA THR A 172 0.18 -13.98 -7.99
C THR A 172 -0.10 -12.62 -7.35
N VAL A 173 0.94 -11.83 -7.13
CA VAL A 173 0.84 -10.43 -6.72
C VAL A 173 1.09 -9.53 -7.92
N TYR A 174 0.35 -8.43 -8.01
CA TYR A 174 0.48 -7.39 -9.03
C TYR A 174 0.95 -6.08 -8.40
N PHE A 175 1.90 -5.41 -9.06
CA PHE A 175 2.54 -4.21 -8.54
C PHE A 175 3.05 -3.31 -9.66
N GLN A 176 3.34 -2.05 -9.35
CA GLN A 176 3.94 -1.10 -10.29
C GLN A 176 5.43 -0.95 -9.99
N ALA A 177 6.26 -0.80 -11.02
CA ALA A 177 7.69 -0.50 -10.87
C ALA A 177 8.24 0.31 -12.05
N PRO A 178 9.37 1.01 -11.87
CA PRO A 178 10.11 1.68 -12.93
C PRO A 178 10.91 0.67 -13.77
N TYR A 179 10.20 -0.09 -14.62
CA TYR A 179 10.76 -1.18 -15.40
C TYR A 179 10.37 -1.08 -16.88
N PRO A 180 11.27 -1.35 -17.84
CA PRO A 180 12.69 -1.72 -17.66
C PRO A 180 13.61 -0.52 -17.44
N THR A 181 13.10 0.71 -17.58
CA THR A 181 13.85 1.95 -17.39
C THR A 181 13.22 2.82 -16.31
N SER A 182 14.02 3.72 -15.73
CA SER A 182 13.59 4.61 -14.63
C SER A 182 12.46 5.58 -15.02
N ILE A 183 12.30 5.86 -16.32
CA ILE A 183 11.31 6.80 -16.86
C ILE A 183 9.95 6.15 -17.14
N GLN A 184 9.87 4.82 -17.14
CA GLN A 184 8.63 4.08 -17.34
C GLN A 184 7.94 3.76 -16.02
N ARG A 185 6.65 3.48 -16.05
CA ARG A 185 5.93 2.82 -14.96
C ARG A 185 5.13 1.68 -15.54
N SER A 186 5.56 0.47 -15.24
CA SER A 186 4.99 -0.75 -15.79
C SER A 186 4.27 -1.52 -14.70
N ILE A 187 3.23 -2.26 -15.11
CA ILE A 187 2.54 -3.20 -14.23
C ILE A 187 3.23 -4.54 -14.38
N LEU A 188 3.73 -5.06 -13.26
CA LEU A 188 4.44 -6.31 -13.16
C LEU A 188 3.65 -7.28 -12.27
N SER A 189 3.98 -8.56 -12.39
CA SER A 189 3.48 -9.61 -11.51
C SER A 189 4.60 -10.52 -11.01
N ALA A 190 4.42 -11.10 -9.82
CA ALA A 190 5.33 -12.09 -9.23
C ALA A 190 4.55 -13.21 -8.53
N ASN A 191 5.13 -14.42 -8.50
CA ASN A 191 4.55 -15.54 -7.76
C ASN A 191 4.92 -15.47 -6.28
N ILE A 192 3.94 -15.60 -5.39
CA ILE A 192 4.09 -15.44 -3.93
C ILE A 192 4.88 -16.58 -3.29
N ILE A 193 4.85 -17.79 -3.88
CA ILE A 193 5.50 -18.98 -3.33
C ILE A 193 6.93 -19.16 -3.87
N GLU A 194 7.22 -18.54 -5.01
CA GLU A 194 8.54 -18.63 -5.61
C GLU A 194 9.54 -17.69 -4.92
N LYS A 195 10.31 -18.25 -3.98
CA LYS A 195 11.47 -17.56 -3.39
C LYS A 195 12.45 -17.19 -4.50
N GLN A 196 12.86 -15.92 -4.53
CA GLN A 196 13.90 -15.51 -5.47
C GLN A 196 15.24 -16.04 -5.00
N ASN A 197 15.86 -16.86 -5.85
CA ASN A 197 17.09 -17.56 -5.52
C ASN A 197 18.29 -17.12 -6.35
N ILE A 198 18.16 -16.21 -7.34
CA ILE A 198 19.25 -15.52 -8.11
C ILE A 198 18.68 -14.72 -9.31
N ILE A 199 17.57 -15.14 -9.91
CA ILE A 199 17.03 -14.56 -11.16
C ILE A 199 15.78 -13.72 -10.86
N GLU A 200 15.66 -12.54 -11.48
CA GLU A 200 14.42 -11.75 -11.47
C GLU A 200 13.28 -12.55 -12.12
N LYS A 201 12.23 -12.85 -11.36
CA LYS A 201 11.12 -13.71 -11.81
C LYS A 201 9.79 -12.97 -12.02
N HIS A 202 9.85 -11.66 -12.23
CA HIS A 202 8.63 -10.90 -12.50
C HIS A 202 8.23 -11.02 -13.98
N VAL A 203 6.93 -10.92 -14.24
CA VAL A 203 6.36 -10.94 -15.60
C VAL A 203 5.71 -9.59 -15.87
N SER A 204 6.00 -9.00 -17.03
CA SER A 204 5.34 -7.76 -17.44
C SER A 204 3.90 -8.03 -17.84
N VAL A 205 2.96 -7.29 -17.24
CA VAL A 205 1.54 -7.29 -17.60
C VAL A 205 1.27 -6.24 -18.69
N THR A 206 2.05 -5.16 -18.71
CA THR A 206 1.97 -4.10 -19.72
C THR A 206 3.04 -4.26 -20.80
N PRO A 207 2.85 -3.67 -21.99
CA PRO A 207 3.93 -3.52 -22.96
C PRO A 207 5.11 -2.75 -22.35
N ILE A 208 6.33 -3.24 -22.58
CA ILE A 208 7.59 -2.64 -22.08
C ILE A 208 8.55 -2.23 -23.21
N ALA A 209 8.17 -2.49 -24.46
CA ALA A 209 8.99 -2.19 -25.64
C ALA A 209 9.00 -0.69 -25.98
N GLU A 210 7.93 0.02 -25.63
CA GLU A 210 7.78 1.46 -25.81
C GLU A 210 7.66 2.13 -24.45
N ASP A 211 8.11 3.38 -24.35
CA ASP A 211 7.97 4.14 -23.12
C ASP A 211 6.50 4.32 -22.76
N GLY A 212 6.16 4.02 -21.51
CA GLY A 212 4.80 4.12 -21.02
C GLY A 212 4.72 4.36 -19.52
N TYR A 213 3.70 5.12 -19.14
CA TYR A 213 3.27 5.29 -17.77
C TYR A 213 1.91 4.61 -17.59
N TYR A 214 1.91 3.47 -16.92
CA TYR A 214 0.72 2.67 -16.72
C TYR A 214 0.30 2.66 -15.26
N ARG A 215 -0.98 2.85 -15.01
CA ARG A 215 -1.64 2.60 -13.72
C ARG A 215 -2.69 1.50 -13.91
N ALA A 216 -2.88 0.66 -12.89
CA ALA A 216 -3.93 -0.35 -12.91
C ALA A 216 -4.71 -0.39 -11.60
N ASP A 217 -6.02 -0.56 -11.70
CA ASP A 217 -6.91 -0.80 -10.55
C ASP A 217 -7.53 -2.21 -10.71
N PHE A 218 -7.18 -3.15 -9.84
CA PHE A 218 -7.61 -4.55 -9.93
C PHE A 218 -8.97 -4.80 -9.27
N SER A 219 -9.71 -5.79 -9.79
CA SER A 219 -10.88 -6.33 -9.09
C SER A 219 -10.48 -6.97 -7.76
N PRO A 220 -11.39 -7.15 -6.79
CA PRO A 220 -11.06 -7.75 -5.49
C PRO A 220 -10.36 -9.11 -5.57
N SER A 221 -10.76 -9.98 -6.51
CA SER A 221 -10.12 -11.28 -6.78
C SER A 221 -8.90 -11.21 -7.69
N SER A 222 -8.58 -10.02 -8.23
CA SER A 222 -7.53 -9.78 -9.21
C SER A 222 -7.61 -10.68 -10.45
N ASP A 223 -8.83 -10.94 -10.94
CA ASP A 223 -9.09 -11.64 -12.21
C ASP A 223 -9.19 -10.68 -13.40
N TYR A 224 -9.55 -9.42 -13.12
CA TYR A 224 -9.67 -8.33 -14.08
C TYR A 224 -9.03 -7.06 -13.50
N HIS A 225 -8.67 -6.12 -14.36
CA HIS A 225 -8.24 -4.80 -13.95
C HIS A 225 -8.59 -3.72 -14.98
N LEU A 226 -8.80 -2.49 -14.50
CA LEU A 226 -8.81 -1.30 -15.33
C LEU A 226 -7.38 -0.83 -15.52
N LEU A 227 -6.86 -0.98 -16.74
CA LEU A 227 -5.55 -0.47 -17.14
C LEU A 227 -5.70 0.94 -17.70
N SER A 228 -4.92 1.88 -17.17
CA SER A 228 -4.84 3.27 -17.61
C SER A 228 -3.43 3.54 -18.13
N TYR A 229 -3.33 3.92 -19.40
CA TYR A 229 -2.11 4.49 -19.97
C TYR A 229 -2.18 6.01 -19.86
N GLU A 230 -1.23 6.61 -19.15
CA GLU A 230 -1.22 8.04 -18.84
C GLU A 230 -0.25 8.85 -19.72
N GLY A 231 0.52 8.18 -20.57
CA GLY A 231 1.45 8.82 -21.50
C GLY A 231 2.71 8.01 -21.75
N PRO A 232 3.65 8.52 -22.57
CA PRO A 232 3.69 9.88 -23.15
C PRO A 232 2.76 10.13 -24.34
N GLY A 233 2.16 9.09 -24.94
CA GLY A 233 1.19 9.22 -26.01
C GLY A 233 -0.18 9.74 -25.55
N ILE A 234 -1.21 9.58 -26.38
CA ILE A 234 -2.59 9.93 -26.02
C ILE A 234 -3.06 8.98 -24.91
N PRO A 235 -3.50 9.49 -23.75
CA PRO A 235 -3.99 8.64 -22.66
C PRO A 235 -5.22 7.82 -23.06
N TRP A 236 -5.31 6.60 -22.54
CA TRP A 236 -6.45 5.69 -22.79
C TRP A 236 -6.66 4.75 -21.61
N GLN A 237 -7.83 4.11 -21.57
CA GLN A 237 -8.17 3.12 -20.56
C GLN A 237 -8.81 1.87 -21.19
N LYS A 238 -8.50 0.70 -20.64
CA LYS A 238 -9.08 -0.59 -21.06
C LYS A 238 -9.31 -1.51 -19.88
N ILE A 239 -10.32 -2.36 -19.97
CA ILE A 239 -10.50 -3.47 -19.04
C ILE A 239 -9.77 -4.69 -19.61
N MET A 240 -8.93 -5.30 -18.79
CA MET A 240 -8.06 -6.41 -19.16
C MET A 240 -8.32 -7.59 -18.22
N THR A 241 -8.15 -8.82 -18.71
CA THR A 241 -7.97 -9.97 -17.82
C THR A 241 -6.61 -9.88 -17.14
N ALA A 242 -6.48 -10.48 -15.96
CA ALA A 242 -5.30 -10.29 -15.12
C ALA A 242 -4.00 -10.95 -15.65
N ASP A 243 -4.08 -11.78 -16.70
CA ASP A 243 -2.95 -12.27 -17.49
C ASP A 243 -2.58 -11.35 -18.68
N GLY A 244 -3.22 -10.18 -18.80
CA GLY A 244 -2.96 -9.20 -19.87
C GLY A 244 -3.72 -9.48 -21.17
N GLY A 245 -4.62 -10.46 -21.18
CA GLY A 245 -5.53 -10.68 -22.30
C GLY A 245 -6.59 -9.57 -22.40
N GLU A 246 -6.86 -9.09 -23.62
CA GLU A 246 -8.09 -8.33 -23.85
C GLU A 246 -9.28 -9.31 -23.76
N ASN A 247 -10.25 -9.01 -22.90
CA ASN A 247 -11.42 -9.87 -22.77
C ASN A 247 -12.23 -9.82 -24.08
N SER A 248 -12.29 -10.93 -24.80
CA SER A 248 -12.89 -11.01 -26.15
C SER A 248 -14.37 -10.61 -26.22
N ARG A 249 -15.07 -10.56 -25.07
CA ARG A 249 -16.46 -10.12 -24.92
C ARG A 249 -16.61 -8.60 -24.84
N ASP A 250 -15.53 -7.86 -24.57
CA ASP A 250 -15.52 -6.40 -24.35
C ASP A 250 -15.10 -5.57 -25.55
N ARG A 251 -15.04 -6.14 -26.77
CA ARG A 251 -15.02 -5.33 -28.01
C ARG A 251 -16.21 -4.37 -28.14
N LYS A 252 -17.23 -4.49 -27.27
CA LYS A 252 -18.36 -3.55 -27.16
C LYS A 252 -18.21 -2.48 -26.06
N PHE A 253 -17.21 -2.58 -25.19
CA PHE A 253 -16.98 -1.65 -24.06
C PHE A 253 -15.61 -0.98 -24.07
N SER A 254 -14.83 -1.10 -25.15
CA SER A 254 -13.66 -0.25 -25.37
C SER A 254 -14.13 1.19 -25.63
N PHE A 255 -14.18 2.01 -24.57
CA PHE A 255 -14.40 3.44 -24.68
C PHE A 255 -13.08 4.10 -25.07
N ASP A 256 -12.91 4.33 -26.38
CA ASP A 256 -11.82 5.14 -26.89
C ASP A 256 -12.12 6.63 -26.62
N VAL A 257 -11.58 7.16 -25.52
CA VAL A 257 -11.78 8.56 -25.11
C VAL A 257 -11.15 9.54 -26.12
N SER A 258 -10.24 9.07 -26.99
CA SER A 258 -9.67 9.90 -28.07
C SER A 258 -10.72 10.32 -29.11
N GLN A 259 -11.87 9.64 -29.16
CA GLN A 259 -12.98 9.99 -30.05
C GLN A 259 -13.81 11.16 -29.53
N PHE A 260 -13.66 11.56 -28.27
CA PHE A 260 -14.23 12.80 -27.74
C PHE A 260 -13.28 13.98 -27.97
N SER A 261 -13.08 14.32 -29.24
CA SER A 261 -12.60 15.66 -29.57
C SER A 261 -13.63 16.67 -29.05
N HIS A 262 -13.18 17.61 -28.23
CA HIS A 262 -14.03 18.62 -27.60
C HIS A 262 -14.85 19.38 -28.68
N PRO A 263 -16.16 19.66 -28.47
CA PRO A 263 -16.82 20.65 -29.30
C PRO A 263 -16.12 21.99 -29.10
N ARG A 264 -15.47 22.50 -30.16
CA ARG A 264 -14.98 23.89 -30.20
C ARG A 264 -16.20 24.81 -30.11
N PHE A 265 -16.44 25.38 -28.94
CA PHE A 265 -17.33 26.53 -28.83
C PHE A 265 -16.62 27.75 -29.40
N LEU A 266 -17.05 28.17 -30.58
CA LEU A 266 -16.65 29.41 -31.22
C LEU A 266 -17.52 30.53 -30.63
N VAL A 267 -17.01 31.26 -29.65
CA VAL A 267 -17.67 32.46 -29.11
C VAL A 267 -17.41 33.61 -30.08
N HIS A 268 -18.45 34.01 -30.81
CA HIS A 268 -18.43 35.21 -31.64
C HIS A 268 -18.97 36.38 -30.81
N THR A 269 -18.08 37.26 -30.31
CA THR A 269 -18.51 38.52 -29.70
C THR A 269 -18.78 39.54 -30.80
N GLY A 270 -20.03 39.63 -31.23
CA GLY A 270 -20.53 40.75 -32.03
C GLY A 270 -20.82 41.94 -31.13
N ARG A 271 -20.08 43.05 -31.31
CA ARG A 271 -20.47 44.37 -30.81
C ARG A 271 -21.65 44.89 -31.64
N GLN A 272 -22.69 45.38 -30.96
CA GLN A 272 -23.49 46.52 -31.42
C GLN A 272 -23.44 47.58 -30.33
#